data_AF-A0A938S6D3-F1
#
_entry.id   AF-A0A938S6D3-F1
#
_cell.length_a   1.000
_cell.length_b   1.000
_cell.length_c   1.000
_cell.angle_alpha   90.00
_cell.angle_beta   90.00
_cell.angle_gamma   90.00
#
_symmetry.space_group_name_H-M   'P 1'
#
loop_
_entity.id
_entity.type
_entity.pdbx_description
1 polymer ?
#
loop_
_entity_poly.entity_id
_entity_poly.type
_entity_poly.pdbx_seq_one_letter_code
_entity_poly.pdbx_strand_id
1 'polypeptide(L)'
;MSERGPVHHWGNRLILAYMMGMLLVGSCERAATTSPPSPQALPANTLSVAPPPAQPLLLLLEDEPTEEAANGPAADNSRCFVCHVNYMQEDLAVTHARANISCAACHGESDAHIDDESWASGGNGTAPDVMFPQAKIKPACMTCHPVEKIDTPHHQV
;
A
#
# COMPACT_ATOMS: atom_id res chain seq x y z
N MET A 1 -39.60 44.47 -41.21
CA MET A 1 -39.69 43.00 -41.37
C MET A 1 -38.55 42.57 -42.27
N SER A 2 -37.57 41.83 -41.75
CA SER A 2 -36.47 41.23 -42.52
C SER A 2 -36.14 39.88 -41.89
N GLU A 3 -36.14 38.85 -42.74
CA GLU A 3 -36.26 37.44 -42.38
C GLU A 3 -34.92 36.84 -41.93
N ARG A 4 -34.95 35.96 -40.91
CA ARG A 4 -33.79 35.20 -40.42
C ARG A 4 -33.66 33.90 -41.21
N GLY A 5 -32.52 33.67 -41.86
CA GLY A 5 -32.21 32.43 -42.56
C GLY A 5 -31.84 31.25 -41.64
N PRO A 6 -31.85 30.00 -42.14
CA PRO A 6 -31.70 28.79 -41.34
C PRO A 6 -30.22 28.39 -41.20
N VAL A 7 -29.62 28.65 -40.04
CA VAL A 7 -28.22 28.31 -39.73
C VAL A 7 -28.12 27.28 -38.58
N HIS A 8 -28.87 26.17 -38.62
CA HIS A 8 -28.84 25.21 -37.50
C HIS A 8 -28.77 23.71 -37.85
N HIS A 9 -28.67 23.30 -39.12
CA HIS A 9 -28.73 21.87 -39.45
C HIS A 9 -27.39 21.22 -39.88
N TRP A 10 -26.33 22.01 -40.11
CA TRP A 10 -25.06 21.46 -40.60
C TRP A 10 -24.10 21.01 -39.48
N GLY A 11 -24.04 21.73 -38.35
CA GLY A 11 -23.13 21.39 -37.24
C GLY A 11 -23.48 20.08 -36.53
N ASN A 12 -24.78 19.77 -36.39
CA ASN A 12 -25.24 18.61 -35.62
C ASN A 12 -24.98 17.26 -36.31
N ARG A 13 -24.89 17.25 -37.66
CA ARG A 13 -24.63 16.02 -38.43
C ARG A 13 -23.15 15.61 -38.40
N LEU A 14 -22.23 16.56 -38.29
CA LEU A 14 -20.79 16.29 -38.20
C LEU A 14 -20.39 15.74 -36.82
N ILE A 15 -21.04 16.20 -35.74
CA ILE A 15 -20.76 15.73 -34.37
C ILE A 15 -21.24 14.28 -34.17
N LEU A 16 -22.40 13.90 -34.72
CA LEU A 16 -22.92 12.53 -34.65
C LEU A 16 -22.09 11.52 -35.45
N ALA A 17 -21.51 11.93 -36.59
CA ALA A 17 -20.64 11.06 -37.38
C ALA A 17 -19.30 10.78 -36.68
N TYR A 18 -18.78 11.74 -35.89
CA TYR A 18 -17.51 11.59 -35.17
C TYR A 18 -17.64 10.65 -33.96
N MET A 19 -18.75 10.71 -33.22
CA MET A 19 -19.01 9.84 -32.07
C MET A 19 -19.21 8.36 -32.45
N MET A 20 -19.69 8.07 -33.66
CA MET A 20 -19.95 6.70 -34.11
C MET A 20 -18.71 5.98 -34.69
N GLY A 21 -17.64 6.73 -35.01
CA GLY A 21 -16.38 6.19 -35.55
C GLY A 21 -15.38 5.65 -34.53
N MET A 22 -15.51 6.00 -33.24
CA MET A 22 -14.57 5.61 -32.19
C MET A 22 -14.86 4.23 -31.56
N LEU A 23 -15.91 3.53 -31.98
CA LEU A 23 -16.38 2.29 -31.35
C LEU A 23 -15.78 0.99 -31.92
N LEU A 24 -14.82 1.03 -32.86
CA LEU A 24 -14.41 -0.18 -33.61
C LEU A 24 -12.90 -0.51 -33.64
N VAL A 25 -12.09 -0.02 -32.69
CA VAL A 25 -10.69 -0.47 -32.59
C VAL A 25 -10.24 -0.49 -31.14
N GLY A 26 -10.26 -1.68 -30.52
CA GLY A 26 -9.68 -1.86 -29.19
C GLY A 26 -10.19 -3.03 -28.36
N SER A 27 -10.56 -4.18 -28.96
CA SER A 27 -10.76 -5.41 -28.19
C SER A 27 -9.58 -6.34 -28.47
N CYS A 28 -8.51 -6.21 -27.69
CA CYS A 28 -7.50 -7.26 -27.61
C CYS A 28 -8.04 -8.34 -26.66
N GLU A 29 -8.49 -9.46 -27.21
CA GLU A 29 -8.85 -10.66 -26.46
C GLU A 29 -7.73 -11.06 -25.50
N ARG A 30 -8.01 -11.07 -24.19
CA ARG A 30 -7.16 -11.72 -23.20
C ARG A 30 -7.45 -13.21 -23.27
N ALA A 31 -6.57 -13.97 -23.91
CA ALA A 31 -6.63 -15.42 -23.89
C ALA A 31 -6.65 -15.90 -22.43
N ALA A 32 -7.76 -16.52 -22.03
CA ALA A 32 -7.87 -17.16 -20.74
C ALA A 32 -6.99 -18.41 -20.75
N THR A 33 -5.85 -18.37 -20.06
CA THR A 33 -5.13 -19.58 -19.67
C THR A 33 -5.96 -20.33 -18.62
N THR A 34 -6.83 -21.21 -19.10
CA THR A 34 -7.55 -22.18 -18.28
C THR A 34 -6.62 -23.34 -17.97
N SER A 35 -6.04 -23.36 -16.78
CA SER A 35 -5.48 -24.59 -16.21
C SER A 35 -6.63 -25.44 -15.66
N PRO A 36 -6.70 -26.76 -15.94
CA PRO A 36 -7.75 -27.60 -15.40
C PRO A 36 -7.60 -27.77 -13.88
N PRO A 37 -8.70 -27.76 -13.10
CA PRO A 37 -8.65 -28.14 -11.69
C PRO A 37 -8.40 -29.64 -11.59
N SER A 38 -7.35 -30.02 -10.88
CA SER A 38 -7.04 -31.40 -10.54
C SER A 38 -7.95 -31.85 -9.38
N PRO A 39 -8.81 -32.88 -9.53
CA PRO A 39 -9.62 -33.39 -8.44
C PRO A 39 -8.80 -34.42 -7.65
N GLN A 40 -8.21 -34.00 -6.52
CA GLN A 40 -7.80 -34.96 -5.51
C GLN A 40 -8.92 -35.09 -4.47
N ALA A 41 -9.62 -36.21 -4.57
CA ALA A 41 -10.58 -36.66 -3.59
C ALA A 41 -9.85 -36.99 -2.28
N LEU A 42 -10.21 -36.30 -1.20
CA LEU A 42 -9.83 -36.70 0.15
C LEU A 42 -10.87 -37.73 0.65
N PRO A 43 -10.45 -38.93 1.11
CA PRO A 43 -11.36 -39.88 1.70
C PRO A 43 -11.85 -39.36 3.06
N ALA A 44 -13.17 -39.41 3.24
CA ALA A 44 -13.81 -39.31 4.53
C ALA A 44 -13.37 -40.48 5.41
N ASN A 45 -12.68 -40.19 6.51
CA ASN A 45 -12.63 -41.08 7.65
C ASN A 45 -12.83 -40.27 8.92
N THR A 46 -14.09 -40.24 9.34
CA THR A 46 -14.52 -39.89 10.68
C THR A 46 -13.98 -40.94 11.64
N LEU A 47 -13.09 -40.56 12.55
CA LEU A 47 -12.82 -41.31 13.77
C LEU A 47 -12.66 -40.35 14.95
N SER A 48 -13.73 -40.36 15.75
CA SER A 48 -13.86 -39.91 17.13
C SER A 48 -12.58 -40.02 17.95
N VAL A 49 -12.12 -38.90 18.52
CA VAL A 49 -11.24 -38.88 19.71
C VAL A 49 -11.72 -37.76 20.64
N ALA A 50 -11.96 -38.14 21.90
CA ALA A 50 -12.41 -37.32 23.01
C ALA A 50 -11.48 -36.13 23.34
N PRO A 51 -11.95 -35.08 24.05
CA PRO A 51 -11.10 -33.95 24.42
C PRO A 51 -9.98 -34.37 25.40
N PRO A 52 -8.72 -33.96 25.18
CA PRO A 52 -7.66 -34.17 26.16
C PRO A 52 -7.84 -33.22 27.37
N PRO A 53 -7.48 -33.66 28.59
CA PRO A 53 -7.61 -32.85 29.79
C PRO A 53 -6.60 -31.69 29.79
N ALA A 54 -7.02 -30.59 30.44
CA ALA A 54 -6.25 -29.37 30.64
C ALA A 54 -4.85 -29.63 31.20
N GLN A 55 -3.84 -29.06 30.55
CA GLN A 55 -2.55 -28.78 31.18
C GLN A 55 -2.34 -27.27 31.16
N PRO A 56 -2.00 -26.65 32.30
CA PRO A 56 -1.70 -25.23 32.33
C PRO A 56 -0.36 -25.02 31.62
N LEU A 57 -0.39 -24.28 30.51
CA LEU A 57 0.78 -23.75 29.80
C LEU A 57 1.45 -22.71 30.70
N LEU A 58 2.23 -23.19 31.65
CA LEU A 58 3.00 -22.40 32.60
C LEU A 58 4.48 -22.70 32.33
N LEU A 59 5.05 -22.14 31.25
CA LEU A 59 6.49 -21.95 31.05
C LEU A 59 6.82 -21.32 29.69
N LEU A 60 6.70 -20.00 29.62
CA LEU A 60 7.67 -19.17 28.89
C LEU A 60 7.63 -17.73 29.46
N LEU A 61 7.90 -17.61 30.77
CA LEU A 61 8.42 -16.36 31.33
C LEU A 61 9.94 -16.47 31.23
N GLU A 62 10.45 -16.32 30.01
CA GLU A 62 11.83 -15.94 29.79
C GLU A 62 11.80 -14.41 29.75
N ASP A 63 12.55 -13.78 30.65
CA ASP A 63 12.70 -12.33 30.74
C ASP A 63 13.32 -11.81 29.43
N GLU A 64 12.47 -11.56 28.43
CA GLU A 64 12.80 -10.74 27.27
C GLU A 64 13.23 -9.35 27.78
N PRO A 65 14.28 -8.73 27.21
CA PRO A 65 14.67 -7.39 27.59
C PRO A 65 13.42 -6.51 27.48
N THR A 66 13.07 -5.84 28.58
CA THR A 66 12.00 -4.85 28.60
C THR A 66 12.47 -3.69 27.72
N GLU A 67 12.27 -3.82 26.40
CA GLU A 67 11.99 -2.72 25.53
C GLU A 67 10.84 -1.99 26.23
N GLU A 68 11.13 -0.84 26.83
CA GLU A 68 10.11 -0.01 27.46
C GLU A 68 9.00 0.16 26.43
N ALA A 69 7.89 -0.55 26.64
CA ALA A 69 6.72 -0.40 25.81
C ALA A 69 6.37 1.08 25.88
N ALA A 70 6.49 1.78 24.76
CA ALA A 70 6.13 3.19 24.68
C ALA A 70 4.69 3.30 25.21
N ASN A 71 4.53 3.91 26.39
CA ASN A 71 3.26 3.95 27.12
C ASN A 71 2.24 4.93 26.51
N GLY A 72 2.48 5.36 25.27
CA GLY A 72 1.65 6.29 24.51
C GLY A 72 0.85 5.60 23.42
N PRO A 73 -0.12 6.30 22.80
CA PRO A 73 -0.76 5.80 21.60
C PRO A 73 0.27 5.58 20.49
N ALA A 74 0.10 4.52 19.71
CA ALA A 74 0.87 4.34 18.49
C ALA A 74 0.47 5.41 17.45
N ALA A 75 1.38 5.73 16.54
CA ALA A 75 1.12 6.66 15.46
C ALA A 75 0.03 6.13 14.51
N ASP A 76 -0.83 7.02 14.04
CA ASP A 76 -1.82 6.70 13.02
C ASP A 76 -1.20 6.80 11.62
N ASN A 77 -1.03 5.64 10.98
CA ASN A 77 -0.51 5.51 9.62
C ASN A 77 -1.59 5.00 8.65
N SER A 78 -2.88 5.05 9.03
CA SER A 78 -3.99 4.52 8.25
C SER A 78 -4.07 5.11 6.83
N ARG A 79 -3.69 6.38 6.65
CA ARG A 79 -3.62 7.04 5.35
C ARG A 79 -2.60 6.41 4.39
N CYS A 80 -1.53 5.82 4.91
CA CYS A 80 -0.47 5.21 4.12
C CYS A 80 -0.76 3.75 3.75
N PHE A 81 -1.66 3.09 4.49
CA PHE A 81 -1.92 1.65 4.37
C PHE A 81 -2.45 1.22 3.00
N VAL A 82 -3.24 2.08 2.36
CA VAL A 82 -3.86 1.80 1.06
C VAL A 82 -2.81 1.45 0.00
N CYS A 83 -1.69 2.19 -0.02
CA CYS A 83 -0.62 2.01 -1.01
C CYS A 83 0.60 1.26 -0.45
N HIS A 84 0.83 1.31 0.86
CA HIS A 84 1.98 0.69 1.54
C HIS A 84 1.60 -0.45 2.49
N VAL A 85 0.79 -1.41 2.00
CA VAL A 85 0.21 -2.50 2.81
C VAL A 85 1.20 -3.27 3.70
N ASN A 86 2.46 -3.40 3.26
CA ASN A 86 3.47 -4.19 3.95
C ASN A 86 4.09 -3.48 5.18
N TYR A 87 3.92 -2.17 5.36
CA TYR A 87 4.58 -1.45 6.46
C TYR A 87 4.17 -2.02 7.83
N MET A 88 2.97 -2.58 7.95
CA MET A 88 2.48 -3.14 9.22
C MET A 88 3.28 -4.36 9.70
N GLN A 89 4.10 -4.94 8.83
CA GLN A 89 4.98 -6.07 9.13
C GLN A 89 6.47 -5.70 9.04
N GLU A 90 6.79 -4.47 8.63
CA GLU A 90 8.17 -4.01 8.55
C GLU A 90 8.66 -3.58 9.94
N ASP A 91 9.71 -4.24 10.44
CA ASP A 91 10.24 -4.02 11.80
C ASP A 91 10.52 -2.54 12.09
N LEU A 92 11.07 -1.80 11.11
CA LEU A 92 11.37 -0.38 11.24
C LEU A 92 10.09 0.43 11.45
N ALA A 93 9.08 0.23 10.60
CA ALA A 93 7.82 0.96 10.66
C ALA A 93 7.01 0.60 11.92
N VAL A 94 6.99 -0.67 12.31
CA VAL A 94 6.28 -1.13 13.52
C VAL A 94 6.90 -0.54 14.78
N THR A 95 8.23 -0.57 14.88
CA THR A 95 8.95 -0.03 16.04
C THR A 95 8.73 1.48 16.17
N HIS A 96 8.83 2.23 15.07
CA HIS A 96 8.61 3.67 15.07
C HIS A 96 7.15 4.04 15.35
N ALA A 97 6.18 3.31 14.78
CA ALA A 97 4.77 3.55 15.04
C ALA A 97 4.43 3.34 16.53
N ARG A 98 4.99 2.32 17.18
CA ARG A 98 4.83 2.10 18.64
C ARG A 98 5.37 3.26 19.46
N ALA A 99 6.47 3.88 19.02
CA ALA A 99 7.03 5.09 19.62
C ALA A 99 6.27 6.39 19.26
N ASN A 100 5.06 6.28 18.69
CA ASN A 100 4.24 7.40 18.22
C ASN A 100 4.92 8.27 17.13
N ILE A 101 5.75 7.65 16.30
CA ILE A 101 6.35 8.28 15.12
C ILE A 101 5.62 7.80 13.87
N SER A 102 4.90 8.70 13.18
CA SER A 102 4.16 8.39 11.96
C SER A 102 5.06 8.35 10.73
N CYS A 103 4.57 7.78 9.62
CA CYS A 103 5.25 7.83 8.32
C CYS A 103 5.54 9.29 7.91
N ALA A 104 4.56 10.16 8.11
CA ALA A 104 4.65 11.58 7.76
C ALA A 104 5.64 12.36 8.62
N ALA A 105 5.99 11.88 9.82
CA ALA A 105 7.03 12.50 10.64
C ALA A 105 8.40 12.52 9.93
N CYS A 106 8.66 11.56 9.03
CA CYS A 106 9.88 11.51 8.22
C CYS A 106 9.66 11.85 6.74
N HIS A 107 8.51 11.45 6.17
CA HIS A 107 8.24 11.60 4.73
C HIS A 107 7.40 12.83 4.36
N GLY A 108 6.85 13.53 5.36
CA GLY A 108 5.87 14.61 5.18
C GLY A 108 4.44 14.10 5.00
N GLU A 109 3.46 14.98 5.20
CA GLU A 109 2.03 14.64 5.16
C GLU A 109 1.49 14.52 3.72
N SER A 110 2.06 15.27 2.77
CA SER A 110 1.74 15.32 1.33
C SER A 110 0.39 14.73 0.88
N ASP A 111 -0.71 15.50 0.97
CA ASP A 111 -2.00 15.07 0.42
C ASP A 111 -1.92 14.80 -1.09
N ALA A 112 -1.08 15.56 -1.82
CA ALA A 112 -0.86 15.37 -3.25
C ALA A 112 -0.25 13.98 -3.57
N HIS A 113 0.54 13.40 -2.66
CA HIS A 113 1.03 12.03 -2.80
C HIS A 113 -0.08 11.00 -2.53
N ILE A 114 -0.86 11.21 -1.48
CA ILE A 114 -1.90 10.28 -1.02
C ILE A 114 -3.06 10.20 -2.03
N ASP A 115 -3.44 11.34 -2.61
CA ASP A 115 -4.56 11.46 -3.53
C ASP A 115 -4.18 11.11 -4.98
N ASP A 116 -2.91 10.84 -5.27
CA ASP A 116 -2.43 10.54 -6.60
C ASP A 116 -2.51 9.04 -6.93
N GLU A 117 -3.61 8.65 -7.58
CA GLU A 117 -3.83 7.29 -8.07
C GLU A 117 -3.11 6.99 -9.41
N SER A 118 -2.34 7.93 -9.96
CA SER A 118 -1.73 7.77 -11.29
C SER A 118 -0.75 6.60 -11.36
N TRP A 119 -0.15 6.18 -10.24
CA TRP A 119 0.71 4.99 -10.19
C TRP A 119 -0.03 3.71 -10.61
N ALA A 120 -1.32 3.59 -10.31
CA ALA A 120 -2.13 2.43 -10.69
C ALA A 120 -2.52 2.43 -12.18
N SER A 121 -2.42 3.59 -12.86
CA SER A 121 -2.77 3.77 -14.27
C SER A 121 -1.55 3.94 -15.20
N GLY A 122 -0.34 3.74 -14.68
CA GLY A 122 0.91 3.87 -15.45
C GLY A 122 1.41 5.31 -15.60
N GLY A 123 0.89 6.24 -14.81
CA GLY A 123 1.46 7.57 -14.64
C GLY A 123 2.72 7.55 -13.76
N ASN A 124 3.34 8.72 -13.60
CA ASN A 124 4.61 8.84 -12.87
C ASN A 124 4.45 8.82 -11.35
N GLY A 125 3.23 9.04 -10.83
CA GLY A 125 3.00 9.27 -9.41
C GLY A 125 3.60 10.57 -8.90
N THR A 126 3.05 11.05 -7.80
CA THR A 126 3.54 12.17 -7.02
C THR A 126 4.38 11.60 -5.90
N ALA A 127 5.59 12.10 -5.69
CA ALA A 127 6.44 11.67 -4.59
C ALA A 127 5.92 12.25 -3.25
N PRO A 128 6.21 11.62 -2.10
CA PRO A 128 6.03 12.27 -0.81
C PRO A 128 6.93 13.51 -0.71
N ASP A 129 6.70 14.35 0.31
CA ASP A 129 7.46 15.60 0.48
C ASP A 129 8.97 15.32 0.66
N VAL A 130 9.31 14.19 1.27
CA VAL A 130 10.69 13.76 1.49
C VAL A 130 10.92 12.34 0.97
N MET A 131 11.79 12.25 -0.04
CA MET A 131 12.44 11.01 -0.46
C MET A 131 13.90 11.03 0.00
N PHE A 132 14.32 10.00 0.74
CA PHE A 132 15.70 9.90 1.23
C PHE A 132 16.59 9.16 0.23
N PRO A 133 17.52 9.85 -0.48
CA PRO A 133 18.62 9.15 -1.13
C PRO A 133 19.50 8.47 -0.07
N GLN A 134 20.22 7.41 -0.45
CA GLN A 134 21.05 6.60 0.46
C GLN A 134 21.95 7.45 1.38
N ALA A 135 22.63 8.46 0.82
CA ALA A 135 23.50 9.36 1.58
C ALA A 135 22.79 10.20 2.66
N LYS A 136 21.46 10.35 2.58
CA LYS A 136 20.65 11.12 3.53
C LYS A 136 19.90 10.27 4.56
N ILE A 137 19.86 8.95 4.41
CA ILE A 137 19.16 8.05 5.35
C ILE A 137 19.78 8.14 6.76
N LYS A 138 21.10 7.93 6.88
CA LYS A 138 21.79 8.00 8.18
C LYS A 138 21.62 9.36 8.88
N PRO A 139 21.87 10.50 8.21
CA PRO A 139 21.59 11.81 8.81
C PRO A 139 20.15 11.98 9.30
N ALA A 140 19.16 11.45 8.57
CA ALA A 140 17.75 11.54 8.98
C ALA A 140 17.49 10.77 10.29
N CYS A 141 17.97 9.53 10.40
CA CYS A 141 17.86 8.73 11.62
C CYS A 141 18.50 9.42 12.84
N MET A 142 19.61 10.14 12.62
CA MET A 142 20.34 10.86 13.67
C MET A 142 19.61 12.08 14.23
N THR A 143 18.45 12.45 13.67
CA THR A 143 17.58 13.50 14.24
C THR A 143 17.05 13.09 15.62
N CYS A 144 16.79 11.80 15.81
CA CYS A 144 16.24 11.25 17.06
C CYS A 144 17.17 10.25 17.75
N HIS A 145 18.03 9.56 16.99
CA HIS A 145 18.93 8.54 17.52
C HIS A 145 20.36 9.07 17.63
N PRO A 146 21.10 8.67 18.68
CA PRO A 146 22.50 9.07 18.81
C PRO A 146 23.37 8.37 17.77
N VAL A 147 24.45 9.04 17.35
CA VAL A 147 25.31 8.62 16.24
C VAL A 147 25.86 7.21 16.44
N GLU A 148 26.28 6.88 17.66
CA GLU A 148 26.86 5.59 18.03
C GLU A 148 25.90 4.40 17.86
N LYS A 149 24.58 4.63 17.82
CA LYS A 149 23.58 3.58 17.56
C LYS A 149 23.26 3.40 16.08
N ILE A 150 23.52 4.43 15.27
CA ILE A 150 23.21 4.43 13.84
C ILE A 150 24.45 4.10 13.00
N ASP A 151 25.62 4.64 13.35
CA ASP A 151 26.86 4.44 12.60
C ASP A 151 27.58 3.13 12.97
N THR A 152 26.89 2.02 12.75
CA THR A 152 27.41 0.66 12.95
C THR A 152 27.76 0.02 11.60
N PRO A 153 28.62 -1.03 11.57
CA PRO A 153 28.99 -1.70 10.33
C PRO A 153 27.81 -2.23 9.50
N HIS A 154 26.69 -2.57 10.15
CA HIS A 154 25.47 -3.03 9.47
C HIS A 154 24.75 -1.94 8.66
N HIS A 155 25.06 -0.67 8.92
CA HIS A 155 24.50 0.49 8.21
C HIS A 155 25.53 1.15 7.28
N GLN A 156 26.67 0.50 7.03
CA GLN A 156 27.70 0.96 6.09
C GLN A 156 27.48 0.27 4.74
N VAL A 157 26.55 0.81 3.96
CA VAL A 157 26.32 0.48 2.54
C VAL A 157 26.67 1.67 1.66
#